data_AF-A0A5J4N5R4-F1
#
_entry.id   AF-A0A5J4N5R4-F1
#
_cell.length_a   1.000
_cell.length_b   1.000
_cell.length_c   1.000
_cell.angle_alpha   90.00
_cell.angle_beta   90.00
_cell.angle_gamma   90.00
#
_symmetry.space_group_name_H-M   'P 1'
#
loop_
_entity.id
_entity.type
_entity.pdbx_description
1 polymer ?
#
loop_
_entity_poly.entity_id
_entity_poly.type
_entity_poly.pdbx_seq_one_letter_code
_entity_poly.pdbx_strand_id
1 'polypeptide(L)' 'MESLVFSGFVKSIGLSNFNIIQIERILRCARIRPVMLQLESHLGFPNQKLIDFAHSIGLGVTAYSPLGSPANYE' A
#
# COMPACT_ATOMS: atom_id res chain seq x y z
N MET A 1 -4.63 -4.79 -13.94
CA MET A 1 -5.01 -5.16 -12.55
C MET A 1 -6.50 -5.43 -12.44
N GLU A 2 -7.39 -4.47 -12.71
CA GLU A 2 -8.84 -4.64 -12.55
C GLU A 2 -9.44 -5.82 -13.34
N SER A 3 -8.97 -6.05 -14.58
CA SER A 3 -9.38 -7.20 -15.39
C SER A 3 -9.14 -8.55 -14.71
N LEU A 4 -8.09 -8.68 -13.89
CA LEU A 4 -7.79 -9.92 -13.16
C LEU A 4 -8.84 -10.20 -12.09
N VAL A 5 -9.43 -9.15 -11.52
CA VAL A 5 -10.56 -9.27 -10.58
C VAL A 5 -11.81 -9.69 -11.35
N PHE A 6 -12.12 -9.02 -12.47
CA PHE A 6 -13.28 -9.35 -13.29
C PHE A 6 -13.24 -10.77 -13.86
N SER A 7 -12.05 -11.25 -14.25
CA SER A 7 -11.84 -12.62 -14.73
C SER A 7 -11.75 -13.66 -13.60
N GLY A 8 -11.82 -13.25 -12.33
CA GLY A 8 -11.80 -14.16 -11.18
C GLY A 8 -10.43 -14.75 -10.84
N PHE A 9 -9.33 -14.29 -11.46
CA PHE A 9 -7.98 -14.76 -11.16
C PHE A 9 -7.48 -14.28 -9.79
N VAL A 10 -7.97 -13.12 -9.34
CA VAL A 10 -7.64 -12.58 -8.02
C VAL A 10 -8.92 -12.05 -7.36
N LYS A 11 -8.99 -12.17 -6.03
CA LYS A 11 -10.13 -11.64 -5.26
C LYS A 11 -10.07 -10.12 -5.07
N SER A 12 -8.87 -9.56 -5.06
CA SER A 12 -8.63 -8.16 -4.72
C SER A 12 -7.31 -7.67 -5.30
N ILE A 13 -7.15 -6.34 -5.39
CA ILE A 13 -5.94 -5.66 -5.85
C ILE A 13 -5.54 -4.56 -4.87
N GLY A 14 -4.24 -4.25 -4.82
CA GLY A 14 -3.67 -3.27 -3.90
C GLY A 14 -2.48 -2.53 -4.50
N LEU A 15 -1.84 -1.71 -3.68
CA LEU A 15 -0.67 -0.90 -4.01
C LEU A 15 0.51 -1.31 -3.13
N SER A 16 1.73 -1.11 -3.59
CA SER A 16 2.94 -1.30 -2.79
C SER A 16 3.98 -0.23 -3.15
N ASN A 17 4.58 0.43 -2.16
CA ASN A 17 5.56 1.51 -2.34
C ASN A 17 5.01 2.78 -3.02
N PHE A 18 3.78 3.18 -2.68
CA PHE A 18 3.14 4.39 -3.21
C PHE A 18 3.08 5.51 -2.17
N ASN A 19 3.31 6.74 -2.61
CA ASN A 19 3.08 7.94 -1.80
C ASN A 19 1.64 8.48 -1.97
N ILE A 20 1.27 9.46 -1.14
CA ILE A 20 -0.07 10.07 -1.09
C ILE A 20 -0.51 10.57 -2.48
N ILE A 21 0.33 11.32 -3.19
CA ILE A 21 -0.01 11.91 -4.49
C ILE A 21 -0.29 10.81 -5.52
N GLN A 22 0.51 9.74 -5.52
CA GLN A 22 0.32 8.60 -6.41
C GLN A 22 -0.99 7.86 -6.08
N ILE A 23 -1.29 7.65 -4.80
CA ILE A 23 -2.54 7.02 -4.36
C ILE A 23 -3.75 7.85 -4.84
N GLU A 24 -3.74 9.17 -4.61
CA GLU A 24 -4.82 10.05 -5.08
C GLU A 24 -5.01 10.04 -6.60
N ARG A 25 -3.92 9.88 -7.37
CA ARG A 25 -4.01 9.73 -8.83
C ARG A 25 -4.69 8.41 -9.21
N ILE A 26 -4.36 7.32 -8.53
CA ILE A 26 -5.01 6.01 -8.75
C ILE A 26 -6.49 6.09 -8.36
N LEU A 27 -6.83 6.65 -7.21
CA LEU A 27 -8.22 6.75 -6.75
C LEU A 27 -9.11 7.59 -7.68
N ARG A 28 -8.53 8.51 -8.45
CA ARG A 28 -9.27 9.31 -9.44
C ARG A 28 -9.66 8.54 -10.70
N CYS A 29 -8.93 7.47 -11.06
CA CYS A 29 -9.18 6.72 -12.29
C CYS A 29 -9.59 5.26 -12.07
N ALA A 30 -9.37 4.69 -10.88
CA ALA A 30 -9.68 3.31 -10.57
C ALA A 30 -11.19 3.06 -10.51
N ARG A 31 -11.66 2.07 -11.26
CA ARG A 31 -13.02 1.52 -11.18
C ARG A 31 -13.16 0.57 -9.99
N ILE A 32 -12.13 -0.25 -9.74
CA ILE A 32 -12.00 -1.09 -8.55
C ILE A 32 -11.00 -0.41 -7.63
N ARG A 33 -11.48 0.12 -6.50
CA ARG A 33 -10.60 0.74 -5.50
C ARG A 33 -9.59 -0.29 -4.98
N PRO A 34 -8.28 0.04 -4.91
CA PRO A 34 -7.33 -0.81 -4.23
C PRO A 34 -7.75 -0.97 -2.77
N VAL A 35 -7.51 -2.15 -2.19
CA VAL A 35 -7.95 -2.47 -0.82
C VAL A 35 -6.82 -2.39 0.21
N MET A 36 -5.57 -2.49 -0.23
CA MET A 36 -4.39 -2.52 0.63
C MET A 36 -3.28 -1.62 0.07
N LEU A 37 -2.52 -1.00 0.96
CA LEU A 37 -1.23 -0.38 0.70
C LEU A 37 -0.15 -1.12 1.49
N GLN A 38 0.79 -1.74 0.78
CA GLN A 38 1.98 -2.33 1.40
C GLN A 38 3.13 -1.30 1.39
N LEU A 39 3.74 -1.04 2.54
CA LEU A 39 4.79 -0.01 2.70
C LEU A 39 5.80 -0.40 3.77
N GLU A 40 6.97 0.24 3.77
CA GLU A 40 7.95 0.08 4.86
C GLU A 40 7.46 0.82 6.08
N SER A 41 7.35 0.09 7.19
CA SER A 41 7.08 0.66 8.50
C SER A 41 7.71 -0.20 9.58
N HIS A 42 8.58 0.41 10.38
CA HIS A 42 9.24 -0.22 11.53
C HIS A 42 9.61 0.87 12.55
N LEU A 43 10.19 0.48 13.70
CA LEU A 43 10.49 1.40 14.81
C LEU A 43 11.30 2.65 14.38
N GLY A 44 12.30 2.47 13.51
CA GLY A 44 13.15 3.55 12.99
C GLY A 44 12.56 4.34 11.82
N PHE A 45 11.51 3.82 11.18
CA PHE A 45 10.81 4.46 10.07
C PHE A 45 9.31 4.13 10.15
N PRO A 46 8.54 4.80 11.03
CA PRO A 46 7.15 4.44 11.26
C PRO A 46 6.23 4.77 10.07
N ASN A 47 6.62 5.76 9.25
CA ASN A 47 5.84 6.20 8.08
C ASN A 47 4.39 6.61 8.40
N GLN A 48 4.16 7.11 9.63
CA GLN A 48 2.83 7.30 10.23
C GLN A 48 1.90 8.17 9.37
N LYS A 49 2.42 9.25 8.78
CA LYS A 49 1.62 10.16 7.92
C LYS A 49 0.97 9.42 6.74
N LEU A 50 1.67 8.48 6.13
CA LEU A 50 1.15 7.70 5.00
C LEU A 50 0.14 6.64 5.48
N ILE A 51 0.39 6.05 6.65
CA ILE A 51 -0.52 5.09 7.30
C ILE A 51 -1.85 5.77 7.66
N ASP A 52 -1.80 6.94 8.31
CA ASP A 52 -2.99 7.71 8.69
C ASP A 52 -3.78 8.12 7.45
N PHE A 53 -3.08 8.59 6.41
CA PHE A 53 -3.71 8.89 5.13
C PHE A 53 -4.42 7.66 4.55
N ALA A 54 -3.73 6.51 4.46
CA ALA A 54 -4.31 5.27 3.93
C ALA A 54 -5.58 4.87 4.71
N HIS A 55 -5.53 4.88 6.04
CA HIS A 55 -6.71 4.57 6.86
C HIS A 55 -7.86 5.57 6.64
N SER A 56 -7.57 6.87 6.51
CA SER A 56 -8.60 7.90 6.30
C SER A 56 -9.41 7.74 5.00
N ILE A 57 -8.83 7.08 4.00
CA ILE A 57 -9.47 6.80 2.71
C ILE A 57 -9.94 5.34 2.59
N GLY A 58 -9.87 4.57 3.68
CA GLY A 58 -10.32 3.18 3.74
C GLY A 58 -9.36 2.15 3.12
N LEU A 59 -8.09 2.48 2.92
CA LEU A 59 -7.05 1.51 2.57
C LEU A 59 -6.52 0.82 3.83
N GLY A 60 -6.50 -0.51 3.83
CA GLY A 60 -5.74 -1.26 4.83
C GLY A 60 -4.23 -1.12 4.58
N VAL A 61 -3.43 -1.30 5.62
CA VAL A 61 -1.97 -1.22 5.53
C VAL A 61 -1.32 -2.55 5.86
N THR A 62 -0.30 -2.94 5.10
CA THR A 62 0.61 -4.04 5.44
C THR A 62 2.02 -3.51 5.51
N ALA A 63 2.64 -3.57 6.69
CA ALA A 63 4.04 -3.21 6.86
C ALA A 63 4.94 -4.32 6.31
N TYR A 64 5.83 -4.00 5.38
CA TYR A 64 6.99 -4.84 5.08
C TYR A 64 8.22 -4.33 5.85
N SER A 65 9.23 -5.20 6.01
CA SER A 65 10.40 -4.96 6.86
C SER A 65 10.04 -4.47 8.27
N PRO A 66 9.05 -5.05 8.98
CA PRO A 66 8.57 -4.52 10.26
C PRO A 66 9.62 -4.54 11.38
N LEU A 67 10.69 -5.33 11.22
CA LEU A 67 11.83 -5.41 12.14
C LEU A 67 13.05 -4.62 11.66
N GLY A 68 12.90 -3.81 10.60
CA GLY A 68 14.01 -3.32 9.80
C GLY A 68 14.55 -4.40 8.87
N SER A 69 14.95 -4.03 7.66
CA SER A 69 15.75 -4.91 6.80
C SER A 69 17.10 -5.18 7.48
N PRO A 70 17.73 -6.36 7.27
CA PRO A 70 19.12 -6.55 7.67
C PRO A 70 19.95 -5.38 7.13
N ALA A 71 20.64 -4.68 8.03
CA ALA A 71 21.68 -3.76 7.61
C ALA A 71 22.80 -4.61 7.00
N ASN A 72 23.18 -4.33 5.76
CA ASN A 72 24.40 -4.89 5.19
C ASN A 72 25.55 -4.23 5.96
N TYR A 73 25.98 -4.86 7.06
CA TYR A 73 27.26 -4.57 7.69
C TYR A 73 28.34 -5.21 6.82
N GLU A 74 28.79 -4.48 5.79
CA GLU A 74 30.13 -4.64 5.21
C GLU A 74 31.11 -3.76 5.97
#